data_AF-A0A6J4PBN0-F1
#
_entry.id   AF-A0A6J4PBN0-F1
#
_cell.length_a   1.000
_cell.length_b   1.000
_cell.length_c   1.000
_cell.angle_alpha   90.00
_cell.angle_beta   90.00
_cell.angle_gamma   90.00
#
_symmetry.space_group_name_H-M   'P 1'
#
loop_
_entity.id
_entity.type
_entity.pdbx_description
1 polymer ?
#
loop_
_entity_poly.entity_id
_entity_poly.type
_entity_poly.pdbx_seq_one_letter_code
_entity_poly.pdbx_strand_id
1 'polypeptide(L)'
;MKRSRVNEIIRESEAFIRSHGFVLPPFANWTPDEFKARRHEAKAVIDARCGWDITDYGAGDYDRMGLFLFTLRNGRLADLQRGGGMCYAEKLLISKDDQLSPHHTHVIKAEDIINRGGGTLVVELFGSDEQGMFSETHGGTVHCDGIPVPYGPGQRLRLAPGESVTLLPGDWHAFWAEGGTVLIGEVSTVNDDETDNVFREPIGRFSDIEEDEAPLRLLVSDYRNWLM
;
A
#
# COMPACT_ATOMS: atom_id res chain seq x y z
N MET A 1 -17.24 -3.40 1.11
CA MET A 1 -17.32 -2.12 1.83
C MET A 1 -18.41 -1.22 1.25
N LYS A 2 -19.07 -0.39 2.06
CA LYS A 2 -20.00 0.64 1.57
C LYS A 2 -19.27 1.86 1.03
N ARG A 3 -19.79 2.51 -0.03
CA ARG A 3 -19.21 3.74 -0.59
C ARG A 3 -19.21 4.87 0.42
N SER A 4 -20.24 4.96 1.26
CA SER A 4 -20.28 5.91 2.39
C SER A 4 -19.09 5.74 3.33
N ARG A 5 -18.77 4.49 3.70
CA ARG A 5 -17.59 4.18 4.53
C ARG A 5 -16.27 4.53 3.83
N VAL A 6 -16.17 4.26 2.52
CA VAL A 6 -15.00 4.67 1.72
C VAL A 6 -14.85 6.20 1.74
N ASN A 7 -15.93 6.95 1.56
CA ASN A 7 -15.91 8.41 1.59
C ASN A 7 -15.51 8.97 2.97
N GLU A 8 -15.93 8.33 4.07
CA GLU A 8 -15.45 8.66 5.41
C GLU A 8 -13.93 8.43 5.55
N ILE A 9 -13.45 7.25 5.16
CA ILE A 9 -12.03 6.89 5.23
C ILE A 9 -11.18 7.87 4.41
N ILE A 10 -11.63 8.29 3.23
CA ILE A 10 -10.93 9.31 2.43
C ILE A 10 -10.76 10.61 3.23
N ARG A 11 -11.84 11.12 3.85
CA ARG A 11 -11.79 12.37 4.62
C ARG A 11 -10.90 12.26 5.85
N GLU A 12 -11.00 11.15 6.59
CA GLU A 12 -10.14 10.84 7.74
C GLU A 12 -8.66 10.82 7.30
N SER A 13 -8.37 10.13 6.20
CA SER A 13 -7.03 9.97 5.65
C SER A 13 -6.46 11.28 5.14
N GLU A 14 -7.24 12.09 4.42
CA GLU A 14 -6.83 13.44 4.00
C GLU A 14 -6.46 14.34 5.18
N ALA A 15 -7.26 14.31 6.25
CA ALA A 15 -6.98 15.08 7.45
C ALA A 15 -5.69 14.59 8.14
N PHE A 16 -5.51 13.27 8.24
CA PHE A 16 -4.32 12.68 8.87
C PHE A 16 -3.04 12.96 8.06
N ILE A 17 -3.06 12.82 6.74
CA ILE A 17 -1.95 13.17 5.84
C ILE A 17 -1.58 14.64 6.02
N ARG A 18 -2.57 15.53 6.02
CA ARG A 18 -2.35 16.97 6.20
C ARG A 18 -1.76 17.31 7.58
N SER A 19 -2.16 16.60 8.63
CA SER A 19 -1.62 16.81 9.98
C SER A 19 -0.12 16.52 10.09
N HIS A 20 0.42 15.68 9.19
CA HIS A 20 1.85 15.39 9.05
C HIS A 20 2.56 16.33 8.06
N GLY A 21 1.89 17.37 7.56
CA GLY A 21 2.47 18.34 6.64
C GLY A 21 2.60 17.88 5.20
N PHE A 22 2.05 16.70 4.84
CA PHE A 22 2.03 16.24 3.46
C PHE A 22 0.92 16.93 2.65
N VAL A 23 1.27 17.33 1.43
CA VAL A 23 0.34 17.92 0.46
C VAL A 23 0.22 16.99 -0.75
N LEU A 24 -0.98 16.44 -0.96
CA LEU A 24 -1.26 15.55 -2.08
C LEU A 24 -1.33 16.32 -3.41
N PRO A 25 -1.01 15.67 -4.55
CA PRO A 25 -1.08 16.29 -5.86
C PRO A 25 -2.53 16.73 -6.21
N PRO A 26 -2.72 17.72 -7.09
CA PRO A 26 -4.06 18.28 -7.37
C PRO A 26 -5.11 17.25 -7.79
N PHE A 27 -4.73 16.19 -8.51
CA PHE A 27 -5.67 15.16 -8.96
C PHE A 27 -6.29 14.35 -7.80
N ALA A 28 -5.65 14.32 -6.63
CA ALA A 28 -6.23 13.73 -5.41
C ALA A 28 -7.56 14.40 -5.05
N ASN A 29 -7.74 15.67 -5.45
CA ASN A 29 -8.91 16.48 -5.16
C ASN A 29 -9.95 16.51 -6.30
N TRP A 30 -9.79 15.73 -7.36
CA TRP A 30 -10.78 15.70 -8.43
C TRP A 30 -12.03 14.94 -8.02
N THR A 31 -13.19 15.53 -8.32
CA THR A 31 -14.47 14.81 -8.27
C THR A 31 -14.53 13.79 -9.41
N PRO A 32 -15.42 12.77 -9.35
CA PRO A 32 -15.62 11.84 -10.45
C PRO A 32 -15.86 12.51 -11.81
N ASP A 33 -16.65 13.60 -11.85
CA ASP A 33 -16.96 14.31 -13.09
C ASP A 33 -15.77 15.11 -13.63
N GLU A 34 -14.99 15.75 -12.75
CA GLU A 34 -13.74 16.40 -13.15
C GLU A 34 -12.74 15.39 -13.70
N PHE A 35 -12.63 14.20 -13.07
CA PHE A 35 -11.75 13.14 -13.55
C PHE A 35 -12.19 12.65 -14.93
N LYS A 36 -13.49 12.41 -15.14
CA LYS A 36 -14.04 12.05 -16.46
C LYS A 36 -13.76 13.10 -17.53
N ALA A 37 -13.89 14.39 -17.19
CA ALA A 37 -13.63 15.49 -18.10
C ALA A 37 -12.14 15.59 -18.48
N ARG A 38 -11.24 15.24 -17.54
CA ARG A 38 -9.77 15.30 -17.72
C ARG A 38 -9.12 13.97 -18.08
N ARG A 39 -9.88 12.89 -18.31
CA ARG A 39 -9.34 11.53 -18.49
C ARG A 39 -8.23 11.40 -19.55
N HIS A 40 -8.31 12.19 -20.62
CA HIS A 40 -7.28 12.21 -21.68
C HIS A 40 -5.97 12.85 -21.21
N GLU A 41 -6.06 13.93 -20.43
CA GLU A 41 -4.90 14.57 -19.78
C GLU A 41 -4.30 13.65 -18.71
N ALA A 42 -5.16 12.95 -17.97
CA ALA A 42 -4.81 12.08 -16.86
C ALA A 42 -4.41 10.66 -17.28
N LYS A 43 -4.21 10.39 -18.58
CA LYS A 43 -3.97 9.03 -19.09
C LYS A 43 -2.87 8.29 -18.34
N ALA A 44 -1.74 8.94 -18.07
CA ALA A 44 -0.64 8.31 -17.34
C ALA A 44 -0.99 7.98 -15.87
N VAL A 45 -1.80 8.81 -15.21
CA VAL A 45 -2.30 8.57 -13.85
C VAL A 45 -3.22 7.35 -13.84
N ILE A 46 -4.10 7.24 -14.84
CA ILE A 46 -5.05 6.13 -14.98
C ILE A 46 -4.31 4.83 -15.30
N ASP A 47 -3.47 4.84 -16.34
CA ASP A 47 -2.73 3.66 -16.80
C ASP A 47 -1.81 3.10 -15.69
N ALA A 48 -1.19 3.98 -14.90
CA ALA A 48 -0.29 3.59 -13.81
C ALA A 48 -1.00 3.37 -12.46
N ARG A 49 -2.33 3.47 -12.43
CA ARG A 49 -3.18 3.34 -11.23
C ARG A 49 -2.72 4.21 -10.06
N CYS A 50 -2.40 5.47 -10.35
CA CYS A 50 -2.07 6.46 -9.33
C CYS A 50 -3.35 7.02 -8.68
N GLY A 51 -3.33 7.26 -7.36
CA GLY A 51 -4.47 7.79 -6.61
C GLY A 51 -4.90 6.95 -5.41
N TRP A 52 -6.17 7.14 -5.01
CA TRP A 52 -6.78 6.56 -3.81
C TRP A 52 -6.97 5.05 -3.92
N ASP A 53 -6.57 4.30 -2.90
CA ASP A 53 -6.84 2.87 -2.77
C ASP A 53 -7.19 2.54 -1.31
N ILE A 54 -8.25 1.77 -1.13
CA ILE A 54 -8.78 1.37 0.17
C ILE A 54 -9.22 -0.08 0.05
N THR A 55 -8.71 -0.92 0.94
CA THR A 55 -9.02 -2.35 0.95
C THR A 55 -9.26 -2.86 2.36
N ASP A 56 -10.22 -3.77 2.50
CA ASP A 56 -10.44 -4.65 3.64
C ASP A 56 -10.01 -6.10 3.32
N TYR A 57 -9.27 -6.28 2.22
CA TYR A 57 -8.81 -7.56 1.67
C TYR A 57 -9.94 -8.59 1.41
N GLY A 58 -11.18 -8.10 1.25
CA GLY A 58 -12.37 -8.93 1.08
C GLY A 58 -12.91 -9.53 2.37
N ALA A 59 -12.41 -9.11 3.55
CA ALA A 59 -12.83 -9.66 4.84
C ALA A 59 -14.04 -8.94 5.46
N GLY A 60 -14.46 -7.79 4.92
CA GLY A 60 -15.61 -7.05 5.41
C GLY A 60 -15.40 -6.30 6.74
N ASP A 61 -14.16 -6.23 7.24
CA ASP A 61 -13.79 -5.60 8.51
C ASP A 61 -12.53 -4.74 8.36
N TYR A 62 -12.69 -3.60 7.68
CA TYR A 62 -11.61 -2.66 7.39
C TYR A 62 -10.83 -2.22 8.64
N ASP A 63 -11.51 -1.97 9.77
CA ASP A 63 -10.86 -1.41 10.95
C ASP A 63 -9.95 -2.44 11.64
N ARG A 64 -10.20 -3.75 11.50
CA ARG A 64 -9.30 -4.81 11.99
C ARG A 64 -8.30 -5.29 10.95
N MET A 65 -8.73 -5.49 9.71
CA MET A 65 -7.87 -5.91 8.61
C MET A 65 -8.19 -5.06 7.39
N GLY A 66 -7.31 -4.12 7.11
CA GLY A 66 -7.51 -3.17 6.04
C GLY A 66 -6.34 -2.22 5.91
N LEU A 67 -6.32 -1.51 4.80
CA LEU A 67 -5.25 -0.58 4.49
C LEU A 67 -5.79 0.56 3.63
N PHE A 68 -5.36 1.76 3.98
CA PHE A 68 -5.48 2.92 3.10
C PHE A 68 -4.15 3.13 2.36
N LEU A 69 -4.23 3.46 1.08
CA LEU A 69 -3.09 3.87 0.27
C LEU A 69 -3.44 5.07 -0.64
N PHE A 70 -2.42 5.86 -0.95
CA PHE A 70 -2.41 6.82 -2.04
C PHE A 70 -1.15 6.65 -2.87
N THR A 71 -1.28 6.16 -4.10
CA THR A 71 -0.16 6.02 -5.04
C THR A 71 0.16 7.39 -5.65
N LEU A 72 1.29 7.99 -5.24
CA LEU A 72 1.74 9.31 -5.67
C LEU A 72 2.30 9.29 -7.09
N ARG A 73 3.03 8.22 -7.39
CA ARG A 73 3.66 7.96 -8.69
C ARG A 73 3.89 6.46 -8.83
N ASN A 74 3.94 6.00 -10.06
CA ASN A 74 4.32 4.63 -10.37
C ASN A 74 5.12 4.60 -11.68
N GLY A 75 5.93 3.55 -11.82
CA GLY A 75 6.80 3.36 -12.96
C GLY A 75 6.17 2.51 -14.06
N ARG A 76 7.01 2.06 -14.99
CA ARG A 76 6.66 1.16 -16.08
C ARG A 76 7.49 -0.10 -15.96
N LEU A 77 6.83 -1.27 -15.94
CA LEU A 77 7.53 -2.55 -15.84
C LEU A 77 8.58 -2.73 -16.93
N ALA A 78 8.28 -2.28 -18.15
CA ALA A 78 9.23 -2.32 -19.27
C ALA A 78 10.50 -1.47 -19.04
N ASP A 79 10.37 -0.32 -18.37
CA ASP A 79 11.53 0.53 -18.03
C ASP A 79 12.37 -0.12 -16.93
N LEU A 80 11.73 -0.73 -15.92
CA LEU A 80 12.41 -1.51 -14.88
C LEU A 80 13.18 -2.69 -15.48
N GLN A 81 12.56 -3.49 -16.34
CA GLN A 81 13.20 -4.63 -17.01
C GLN A 81 14.37 -4.23 -17.91
N ARG A 82 14.30 -3.06 -18.55
CA ARG A 82 15.39 -2.49 -19.34
C ARG A 82 16.53 -1.94 -18.47
N GLY A 83 16.30 -1.69 -17.18
CA GLY A 83 17.28 -1.15 -16.25
C GLY A 83 17.39 0.38 -16.24
N GLY A 84 16.38 1.11 -16.72
CA GLY A 84 16.39 2.57 -16.69
C GLY A 84 15.12 3.24 -17.26
N GLY A 85 14.73 4.37 -16.67
CA GLY A 85 13.50 5.10 -16.97
C GLY A 85 12.65 5.33 -15.73
N MET A 86 11.32 5.25 -15.89
CA MET A 86 10.39 5.32 -14.74
C MET A 86 10.35 3.95 -14.05
N CYS A 87 11.36 3.63 -13.25
CA CYS A 87 11.56 2.31 -12.64
C CYS A 87 11.04 2.20 -11.19
N TYR A 88 10.45 3.27 -10.65
CA TYR A 88 10.15 3.41 -9.24
C TYR A 88 8.71 3.86 -9.01
N ALA A 89 8.19 3.54 -7.83
CA ALA A 89 6.90 3.97 -7.33
C ALA A 89 7.05 4.62 -5.95
N GLU A 90 6.02 5.37 -5.56
CA GLU A 90 5.93 5.96 -4.23
C GLU A 90 4.47 5.96 -3.80
N LYS A 91 4.20 5.51 -2.58
CA LYS A 91 2.88 5.56 -1.97
C LYS A 91 2.93 6.15 -0.57
N LEU A 92 1.82 6.75 -0.17
CA LEU A 92 1.49 6.95 1.24
C LEU A 92 0.50 5.88 1.66
N LEU A 93 0.71 5.31 2.82
CA LEU A 93 -0.13 4.30 3.43
C LEU A 93 -0.57 4.80 4.81
N ILE A 94 -1.71 4.34 5.29
CA ILE A 94 -2.15 4.59 6.66
C ILE A 94 -2.63 3.28 7.26
N SER A 95 -2.02 2.91 8.38
CA SER A 95 -2.50 1.84 9.26
C SER A 95 -3.00 2.50 10.55
N LYS A 96 -4.27 2.24 10.88
CA LYS A 96 -4.86 2.59 12.18
C LYS A 96 -4.26 1.70 13.28
N ASP A 97 -4.41 2.14 14.54
CA ASP A 97 -3.96 1.38 15.70
C ASP A 97 -4.55 -0.05 15.66
N ASP A 98 -3.68 -1.06 15.74
CA ASP A 98 -3.98 -2.49 15.61
C ASP A 98 -4.63 -2.93 14.28
N GLN A 99 -4.62 -2.10 13.23
CA GLN A 99 -5.15 -2.44 11.91
C GLN A 99 -4.13 -3.23 11.08
N LEU A 100 -4.45 -4.49 10.81
CA LEU A 100 -3.57 -5.44 10.12
C LEU A 100 -3.58 -5.25 8.59
N SER A 101 -2.38 -5.09 8.02
CA SER A 101 -2.06 -5.49 6.65
C SER A 101 -1.51 -6.92 6.68
N PRO A 102 -2.18 -7.91 6.06
CA PRO A 102 -1.91 -9.33 6.25
C PRO A 102 -0.60 -9.77 5.58
N HIS A 103 -0.15 -10.97 5.96
CA HIS A 103 1.08 -11.57 5.43
C HIS A 103 1.04 -11.72 3.91
N HIS A 104 1.99 -11.06 3.25
CA HIS A 104 2.22 -11.19 1.83
C HIS A 104 3.70 -11.06 1.49
N THR A 105 4.05 -11.43 0.27
CA THR A 105 5.32 -11.08 -0.37
C THR A 105 5.05 -10.62 -1.80
N HIS A 106 6.09 -10.10 -2.46
CA HIS A 106 6.03 -9.64 -3.84
C HIS A 106 6.79 -10.57 -4.76
N VAL A 107 6.35 -10.71 -6.01
CA VAL A 107 7.05 -11.52 -7.02
C VAL A 107 8.28 -10.77 -7.55
N ILE A 108 8.14 -9.46 -7.77
CA ILE A 108 9.16 -8.60 -8.39
C ILE A 108 9.51 -7.42 -7.50
N LYS A 109 8.52 -6.79 -6.84
CA LYS A 109 8.75 -5.52 -6.16
C LYS A 109 9.73 -5.66 -4.99
N ALA A 110 10.72 -4.77 -5.00
CA ALA A 110 11.49 -4.42 -3.81
C ALA A 110 10.96 -3.10 -3.27
N GLU A 111 10.77 -3.02 -1.96
CA GLU A 111 10.17 -1.85 -1.32
C GLU A 111 10.83 -1.49 0.00
N ASP A 112 10.94 -0.19 0.25
CA ASP A 112 11.22 0.36 1.56
C ASP A 112 9.89 0.77 2.21
N ILE A 113 9.56 0.13 3.33
CA ILE A 113 8.45 0.50 4.19
C ILE A 113 8.97 1.41 5.29
N ILE A 114 8.41 2.62 5.37
CA ILE A 114 8.97 3.74 6.11
C ILE A 114 7.93 4.26 7.10
N ASN A 115 8.27 4.36 8.39
CA ASN A 115 7.43 5.10 9.34
C ASN A 115 7.67 6.60 9.15
N ARG A 116 6.76 7.30 8.47
CA ARG A 116 6.85 8.76 8.23
C ARG A 116 6.40 9.59 9.44
N GLY A 117 5.70 8.99 10.40
CA GLY A 117 5.17 9.68 11.58
C GLY A 117 3.96 9.00 12.20
N GLY A 118 3.61 9.43 13.42
CA GLY A 118 2.50 8.87 14.20
C GLY A 118 2.97 7.88 15.25
N GLY A 119 2.32 6.73 15.34
CA GLY A 119 2.66 5.63 16.25
C GLY A 119 3.92 4.86 15.85
N THR A 120 4.05 3.64 16.38
CA THR A 120 5.11 2.69 16.00
C THR A 120 4.59 1.78 14.90
N LEU A 121 5.36 1.62 13.81
CA LEU A 121 5.04 0.64 12.78
C LEU A 121 5.66 -0.70 13.14
N VAL A 122 4.83 -1.72 13.32
CA VAL A 122 5.29 -3.08 13.54
C VAL A 122 5.30 -3.82 12.21
N VAL A 123 6.42 -4.49 11.91
CA VAL A 123 6.57 -5.36 10.74
C VAL A 123 6.95 -6.75 11.23
N GLU A 124 6.05 -7.73 11.04
CA GLU A 124 6.29 -9.13 11.36
C GLU A 124 6.83 -9.86 10.14
N LEU A 125 7.96 -10.55 10.29
CA LEU A 125 8.71 -11.14 9.19
C LEU A 125 8.78 -12.67 9.25
N PHE A 126 8.66 -13.29 8.08
CA PHE A 126 8.96 -14.70 7.82
C PHE A 126 9.80 -14.82 6.54
N GLY A 127 10.54 -15.92 6.40
CA GLY A 127 11.25 -16.25 5.17
C GLY A 127 10.41 -17.11 4.22
N SER A 128 10.92 -17.31 3.01
CA SER A 128 10.40 -18.31 2.07
C SER A 128 11.00 -19.70 2.29
N ASP A 129 10.24 -20.75 1.95
CA ASP A 129 10.72 -22.12 1.82
C ASP A 129 11.51 -22.33 0.50
N GLU A 130 11.93 -23.57 0.24
CA GLU A 130 12.71 -23.90 -0.96
C GLU A 130 11.91 -23.75 -2.27
N GLN A 131 10.60 -23.57 -2.20
CA GLN A 131 9.72 -23.28 -3.34
C GLN A 131 9.39 -21.78 -3.45
N GLY A 132 9.91 -20.93 -2.57
CA GLY A 132 9.62 -19.50 -2.55
C GLY A 132 8.34 -19.12 -1.79
N MET A 133 7.66 -20.08 -1.15
CA MET A 133 6.38 -19.88 -0.46
C MET A 133 6.57 -19.59 1.03
N PHE A 134 5.53 -19.11 1.71
CA PHE A 134 5.57 -18.75 3.13
C PHE A 134 6.10 -19.90 4.00
N SER A 135 7.10 -19.64 4.83
CA SER A 135 7.66 -20.64 5.74
C SER A 135 7.56 -20.25 7.20
N GLU A 136 6.97 -21.13 8.02
CA GLU A 136 6.86 -20.95 9.48
C GLU A 136 8.18 -21.14 10.22
N THR A 137 9.22 -21.67 9.55
CA THR A 137 10.50 -22.03 10.19
C THR A 137 11.70 -21.25 9.67
N HIS A 138 11.57 -20.60 8.51
CA HIS A 138 12.68 -19.85 7.92
C HIS A 138 12.65 -18.37 8.34
N GLY A 139 13.84 -17.84 8.59
CA GLY A 139 14.10 -16.42 8.76
C GLY A 139 14.94 -15.88 7.60
N GLY A 140 15.57 -14.74 7.80
CA GLY A 140 16.35 -14.08 6.75
C GLY A 140 17.18 -12.91 7.26
N THR A 141 17.49 -11.98 6.36
CA THR A 141 18.14 -10.72 6.70
C THR A 141 17.53 -9.61 5.87
N VAL A 142 16.96 -8.62 6.55
CA VAL A 142 16.49 -7.37 5.94
C VAL A 142 17.49 -6.25 6.20
N HIS A 143 17.28 -5.09 5.59
CA HIS A 143 18.05 -3.89 5.90
C HIS A 143 17.15 -2.85 6.56
N CYS A 144 17.45 -2.45 7.79
CA CYS A 144 16.78 -1.35 8.46
C CYS A 144 17.63 -0.09 8.28
N ASP A 145 17.15 0.90 7.55
CA ASP A 145 17.90 2.12 7.19
C ASP A 145 19.30 1.83 6.61
N GLY A 146 19.41 0.75 5.82
CA GLY A 146 20.66 0.28 5.23
C GLY A 146 21.54 -0.60 6.14
N ILE A 147 21.14 -0.84 7.39
CA ILE A 147 21.85 -1.68 8.35
C ILE A 147 21.28 -3.11 8.28
N PRO A 148 22.11 -4.15 8.03
CA PRO A 148 21.62 -5.52 7.97
C PRO A 148 21.13 -5.99 9.35
N VAL A 149 19.91 -6.52 9.38
CA VAL A 149 19.25 -7.06 10.58
C VAL A 149 18.83 -8.50 10.30
N PRO A 150 19.46 -9.51 10.94
CA PRO A 150 18.98 -10.87 10.83
C PRO A 150 17.66 -11.04 11.59
N TYR A 151 16.78 -11.88 11.07
CA TYR A 151 15.52 -12.18 11.72
C TYR A 151 15.18 -13.67 11.71
N GLY A 152 14.49 -14.13 12.76
CA GLY A 152 13.86 -15.45 12.80
C GLY A 152 12.38 -15.39 12.36
N PRO A 153 11.74 -16.55 12.09
CA PRO A 153 10.32 -16.59 11.73
C PRO A 153 9.45 -15.95 12.82
N GLY A 154 8.54 -15.05 12.43
CA GLY A 154 7.63 -14.33 13.32
C GLY A 154 8.30 -13.19 14.10
N GLN A 155 9.55 -12.84 13.79
CA GLN A 155 10.19 -11.71 14.43
C GLN A 155 9.51 -10.40 14.04
N ARG A 156 9.29 -9.54 15.03
CA ARG A 156 8.63 -8.25 14.87
C ARG A 156 9.63 -7.12 15.00
N LEU A 157 9.85 -6.41 13.90
CA LEU A 157 10.53 -5.13 13.89
C LEU A 157 9.56 -4.06 14.38
N ARG A 158 10.05 -3.12 15.18
CA ARG A 158 9.31 -1.96 15.66
C ARG A 158 10.01 -0.72 15.16
N LEU A 159 9.47 -0.12 14.10
CA LEU A 159 10.02 1.05 13.45
C LEU A 159 9.40 2.30 14.07
N ALA A 160 10.22 3.08 14.76
CA ALA A 160 9.87 4.40 15.26
C ALA A 160 9.75 5.40 14.09
N PRO A 161 9.09 6.56 14.30
CA PRO A 161 9.07 7.62 13.31
C PRO A 161 10.47 7.99 12.80
N GLY A 162 10.66 7.90 11.48
CA GLY A 162 11.93 8.13 10.80
C GLY A 162 12.69 6.88 10.38
N GLU A 163 12.34 5.70 10.91
CA GLU A 163 12.97 4.42 10.58
C GLU A 163 12.28 3.73 9.40
N SER A 164 13.03 2.89 8.69
CA SER A 164 12.57 2.14 7.53
C SER A 164 13.15 0.73 7.45
N VAL A 165 12.46 -0.16 6.74
CA VAL A 165 12.95 -1.49 6.39
C VAL A 165 12.82 -1.73 4.89
N THR A 166 13.88 -2.24 4.28
CA THR A 166 13.87 -2.76 2.90
C THR A 166 13.41 -4.21 2.90
N LEU A 167 12.38 -4.50 2.11
CA LEU A 167 11.78 -5.80 1.89
C LEU A 167 11.98 -6.20 0.43
N LEU A 168 12.52 -7.38 0.21
CA LEU A 168 12.79 -7.96 -1.10
C LEU A 168 11.78 -9.08 -1.41
N PRO A 169 11.64 -9.49 -2.69
CA PRO A 169 10.87 -10.69 -3.04
C PRO A 169 11.30 -11.91 -2.20
N GLY A 170 10.34 -12.55 -1.53
CA GLY A 170 10.55 -13.65 -0.60
C GLY A 170 10.64 -13.25 0.88
N ASP A 171 10.74 -11.96 1.19
CA ASP A 171 10.54 -11.46 2.55
C ASP A 171 9.02 -11.38 2.81
N TRP A 172 8.49 -12.37 3.52
CA TRP A 172 7.07 -12.42 3.88
C TRP A 172 6.82 -11.48 5.04
N HIS A 173 5.88 -10.55 4.88
CA HIS A 173 5.65 -9.50 5.85
C HIS A 173 4.17 -9.20 6.06
N ALA A 174 3.83 -8.94 7.31
CA ALA A 174 2.60 -8.30 7.74
C ALA A 174 2.96 -7.05 8.55
N PHE A 175 2.10 -6.04 8.56
CA PHE A 175 2.36 -4.85 9.35
C PHE A 175 1.09 -4.21 9.92
N TRP A 176 1.26 -3.51 11.03
CA TRP A 176 0.21 -2.76 11.73
C TRP A 176 0.83 -1.64 12.57
N ALA A 177 0.00 -0.69 13.00
CA ALA A 177 0.42 0.34 13.92
C ALA A 177 0.20 -0.08 15.39
N GLU A 178 1.16 0.25 16.27
CA GLU A 178 1.05 0.17 17.73
C GLU A 178 1.16 1.58 18.35
N GLY A 179 0.25 1.92 19.26
CA GLY A 179 0.29 3.18 20.02
C GLY A 179 -0.23 4.38 19.25
N GLY A 180 -1.13 4.16 18.29
CA GLY A 180 -1.79 5.17 17.47
C GLY A 180 -1.52 5.01 15.98
N THR A 181 -2.35 5.66 15.15
CA THR A 181 -2.25 5.62 13.68
C THR A 181 -0.86 6.01 13.18
N VAL A 182 -0.37 5.30 12.17
CA VAL A 182 0.93 5.55 11.53
C VAL A 182 0.71 6.04 10.09
N LEU A 183 1.42 7.11 9.73
CA LEU A 183 1.62 7.49 8.33
C LEU A 183 2.82 6.71 7.80
N ILE A 184 2.57 5.82 6.86
CA ILE A 184 3.58 4.94 6.29
C ILE A 184 3.94 5.47 4.90
N GLY A 185 5.22 5.46 4.56
CA GLY A 185 5.71 5.66 3.19
C GLY A 185 6.12 4.33 2.59
N GLU A 186 5.81 4.14 1.31
CA GLU A 186 6.37 3.07 0.48
C GLU A 186 7.19 3.74 -0.62
N VAL A 187 8.47 3.44 -0.70
CA VAL A 187 9.33 3.78 -1.84
C VAL A 187 9.80 2.48 -2.43
N SER A 188 9.46 2.21 -3.69
CA SER A 188 9.65 0.88 -4.25
C SER A 188 10.10 0.91 -5.70
N THR A 189 10.46 -0.24 -6.24
CA THR A 189 10.40 -0.47 -7.68
C THR A 189 8.95 -0.36 -8.18
N VAL A 190 8.73 -0.54 -9.48
CA VAL A 190 7.39 -0.51 -10.10
C VAL A 190 6.40 -1.37 -9.31
N ASN A 191 5.22 -0.82 -9.05
CA ASN A 191 4.14 -1.48 -8.35
C ASN A 191 3.11 -2.05 -9.33
N ASP A 192 2.72 -3.32 -9.14
CA ASP A 192 1.59 -3.96 -9.81
C ASP A 192 0.72 -4.70 -8.79
N ASP A 193 -0.28 -4.00 -8.25
CA ASP A 193 -1.18 -4.58 -7.25
C ASP A 193 -2.08 -5.71 -7.79
N GLU A 194 -2.21 -5.87 -9.12
CA GLU A 194 -3.07 -6.92 -9.70
C GLU A 194 -2.40 -8.28 -9.73
N THR A 195 -1.07 -8.34 -9.86
CA THR A 195 -0.36 -9.61 -10.09
C THR A 195 0.87 -9.84 -9.22
N ASP A 196 1.39 -8.81 -8.55
CA ASP A 196 2.66 -8.91 -7.81
C ASP A 196 2.47 -9.35 -6.36
N ASN A 197 1.28 -9.16 -5.78
CA ASN A 197 1.00 -9.53 -4.39
C ASN A 197 0.71 -11.04 -4.27
N VAL A 198 1.50 -11.75 -3.46
CA VAL A 198 1.22 -13.15 -3.06
C VAL A 198 0.87 -13.16 -1.57
N PHE A 199 -0.40 -13.40 -1.26
CA PHE A 199 -0.88 -13.49 0.12
C PHE A 199 -0.73 -14.91 0.69
N ARG A 200 -0.44 -15.00 2.00
CA ARG A 200 -0.42 -16.29 2.71
C ARG A 200 -1.81 -16.92 2.74
N GLU A 201 -2.80 -16.11 3.12
CA GLU A 201 -4.20 -16.52 3.17
C GLU A 201 -4.85 -16.33 1.78
N PRO A 202 -5.89 -17.12 1.44
CA PRO A 202 -6.59 -17.01 0.16
C PRO A 202 -7.56 -15.81 0.14
N ILE A 203 -6.99 -14.60 0.23
CA ILE A 203 -7.71 -13.32 0.30
C ILE A 203 -7.53 -12.50 -0.98
N GLY A 204 -8.43 -11.54 -1.20
CA GLY A 204 -8.37 -10.63 -2.33
C GLY A 204 -7.55 -9.37 -2.03
N ARG A 205 -7.05 -8.70 -3.07
CA ARG A 205 -6.37 -7.39 -2.94
C ARG A 205 -7.34 -6.20 -2.88
N PHE A 206 -8.48 -6.30 -3.56
CA PHE A 206 -9.49 -5.24 -3.65
C PHE A 206 -10.80 -5.67 -3.00
N SER A 207 -11.48 -4.71 -2.39
CA SER A 207 -12.80 -4.91 -1.79
C SER A 207 -13.92 -4.74 -2.82
N ASP A 208 -14.99 -5.52 -2.67
CA ASP A 208 -16.26 -5.24 -3.33
C ASP A 208 -16.91 -4.00 -2.73
N ILE A 209 -17.40 -3.08 -3.57
CA ILE A 209 -18.03 -1.82 -3.12
C ILE A 209 -19.55 -1.87 -3.31
N GLU A 210 -20.29 -1.64 -2.23
CA GLU A 210 -21.73 -1.36 -2.24
C GLU A 210 -21.94 0.15 -2.44
N GLU A 211 -22.52 0.54 -3.57
CA GLU A 211 -22.74 1.95 -3.96
C GLU A 211 -23.98 2.54 -3.27
N ASP A 212 -23.91 2.75 -1.96
CA ASP A 212 -24.99 3.31 -1.14
C ASP A 212 -25.08 4.85 -1.18
N GLU A 213 -24.04 5.52 -1.66
CA GLU A 213 -24.04 6.96 -1.98
C GLU A 213 -23.09 7.29 -3.13
N ALA A 214 -23.09 8.54 -3.60
CA ALA A 214 -22.18 8.96 -4.67
C ALA A 214 -20.71 9.00 -4.19
N PRO A 215 -19.73 8.58 -5.02
CA PRO A 215 -18.32 8.62 -4.64
C PRO A 215 -17.79 10.06 -4.48
N LEU A 216 -17.11 10.34 -3.36
CA LEU A 216 -16.39 11.59 -3.13
C LEU A 216 -15.18 11.71 -4.05
N ARG A 217 -14.42 10.61 -4.16
CA ARG A 217 -13.27 10.40 -5.07
C ARG A 217 -13.41 9.04 -5.73
N LEU A 218 -12.77 8.89 -6.89
CA LEU A 218 -12.61 7.57 -7.51
C LEU A 218 -11.41 6.86 -6.88
N LEU A 219 -11.60 5.59 -6.53
CA LEU A 219 -10.52 4.68 -6.19
C LEU A 219 -9.82 4.20 -7.48
N VAL A 220 -8.60 3.72 -7.37
CA VAL A 220 -7.86 3.12 -8.51
C VAL A 220 -8.60 1.94 -9.12
N SER A 221 -9.41 1.22 -8.33
CA SER A 221 -10.28 0.13 -8.78
C SER A 221 -11.49 0.64 -9.58
N ASP A 222 -11.93 1.89 -9.38
CA ASP A 222 -13.05 2.49 -10.11
C ASP A 222 -12.67 2.87 -11.55
N TYR A 223 -11.39 3.12 -11.83
CA TYR A 223 -10.95 3.69 -13.11
C TYR A 223 -11.40 2.90 -14.34
N ARG A 224 -11.37 1.56 -14.26
CA ARG A 224 -11.80 0.69 -15.37
C ARG A 224 -13.26 0.89 -15.75
N ASN A 225 -14.14 1.13 -14.77
CA ASN A 225 -15.57 1.25 -15.02
C ASN A 225 -16.01 2.70 -15.28
N TRP A 226 -15.24 3.67 -14.76
CA TRP A 226 -15.62 5.08 -14.79
C TRP A 226 -14.91 5.91 -15.86
N LEU A 227 -13.70 5.50 -16.28
CA LEU A 227 -12.79 6.33 -17.08
C LEU A 227 -12.31 5.66 -18.38
N MET A 228 -12.44 4.33 -18.51
CA MET A 228 -12.03 3.56 -19.69
C MET A 228 -13.17 3.31 -20.67
#